data_AF-A0A813WXG6-F1
#
_entry.id   AF-A0A813WXG6-F1
#
_cell.length_a   1.000
_cell.length_b   1.000
_cell.length_c   1.000
_cell.angle_alpha   90.00
_cell.angle_beta   90.00
_cell.angle_gamma   90.00
#
_symmetry.space_group_name_H-M   'P 1'
#
loop_
_entity.id
_entity.type
_entity.pdbx_description
1 polymer ?
#
loop_
_entity_poly.entity_id
_entity_poly.type
_entity_poly.pdbx_seq_one_letter_code
_entity_poly.pdbx_strand_id
1 'polypeptide(L)'
;MDKEFYIEQARLAFNANRYDEAYKSYQIFIEQCQPCILNVEQVTLFWNIILNQTIDREKSIFRLIQYHAGDSIETSEMLDHITMAYVNELELEQSEFCLKTVSLLDALIAHCSTYNDSIHYKRFQIDVYKFLSRVSRPLLQNYSLNECQRLQDEVVQAMKMNGDNDENKQEL
;
A
#
# COMPACT_ATOMS: atom_id res chain seq x y z
N MET A 1 -11.31 -3.22 -24.48
CA MET A 1 -11.02 -1.89 -23.89
C MET A 1 -9.51 -1.77 -23.83
N ASP A 2 -8.94 -0.61 -24.17
CA ASP A 2 -7.50 -0.47 -24.33
C ASP A 2 -6.78 -0.47 -22.97
N LYS A 3 -5.67 -1.22 -22.87
CA LYS A 3 -4.90 -1.34 -21.63
C LYS A 3 -4.25 -0.01 -21.25
N GLU A 4 -3.86 0.78 -22.26
CA GLU A 4 -3.25 2.10 -22.05
C GLU A 4 -4.24 3.12 -21.50
N PHE A 5 -5.55 2.93 -21.74
CA PHE A 5 -6.59 3.84 -21.26
C PHE A 5 -6.57 3.98 -19.74
N TYR A 6 -6.50 2.87 -19.00
CA TYR A 6 -6.55 2.92 -17.53
C TYR A 6 -5.28 3.52 -16.92
N ILE A 7 -4.12 3.28 -17.52
CA ILE A 7 -2.86 3.88 -17.08
C ILE A 7 -2.87 5.39 -17.33
N GLU A 8 -3.38 5.83 -18.47
CA GLU A 8 -3.49 7.27 -18.75
C GLU A 8 -4.51 7.95 -17.84
N GLN A 9 -5.65 7.32 -17.58
CA GLN A 9 -6.61 7.82 -16.57
C GLN A 9 -5.98 7.92 -15.19
N ALA A 10 -5.19 6.92 -14.79
CA ALA A 10 -4.48 6.97 -13.52
C ALA A 10 -3.48 8.13 -13.46
N ARG A 11 -2.74 8.39 -14.55
CA ARG A 11 -1.79 9.50 -14.66
C ARG A 11 -2.49 10.85 -14.57
N LEU A 12 -3.62 11.03 -15.28
CA LEU A 12 -4.43 12.24 -15.22
C LEU A 12 -4.99 12.48 -13.81
N ALA A 13 -5.54 11.44 -13.18
CA ALA A 13 -6.05 11.52 -11.82
C ALA A 13 -4.95 11.83 -10.80
N PHE A 14 -3.77 11.23 -10.94
CA PHE A 14 -2.61 11.52 -10.10
C PHE A 14 -2.18 12.99 -10.22
N ASN A 15 -2.07 13.51 -11.45
CA ASN A 15 -1.73 14.93 -11.68
C ASN A 15 -2.78 15.90 -11.13
N ALA A 16 -4.04 15.45 -11.00
CA ALA A 16 -5.12 16.21 -10.37
C ALA A 16 -5.19 16.03 -8.84
N ASN A 17 -4.24 15.32 -8.21
CA ASN A 17 -4.26 14.93 -6.79
C ASN A 17 -5.50 14.10 -6.38
N ARG A 18 -6.13 13.40 -7.32
CA ARG A 18 -7.27 12.50 -7.08
C ARG A 18 -6.76 11.06 -6.93
N TYR A 19 -6.03 10.80 -5.86
CA TYR A 19 -5.32 9.53 -5.67
C TYR A 19 -6.25 8.30 -5.57
N ASP A 20 -7.46 8.47 -5.03
CA ASP A 20 -8.46 7.40 -4.97
C ASP A 20 -8.88 6.92 -6.38
N GLU A 21 -9.06 7.84 -7.32
CA GLU A 21 -9.40 7.52 -8.71
C GLU A 21 -8.22 6.96 -9.48
N ALA A 22 -7.02 7.50 -9.21
CA ALA A 22 -5.79 6.97 -9.77
C ALA A 22 -5.58 5.51 -9.34
N TYR A 23 -5.82 5.20 -8.06
CA TYR A 23 -5.75 3.86 -7.51
C TYR A 23 -6.78 2.93 -8.13
N LYS A 24 -8.05 3.35 -8.21
CA LYS A 24 -9.13 2.56 -8.85
C LYS A 24 -8.82 2.23 -10.31
N SER A 25 -8.24 3.18 -11.05
CA SER A 25 -7.83 2.95 -12.44
C SER A 25 -6.72 1.90 -12.54
N TYR A 26 -5.73 1.94 -11.65
CA TYR A 26 -4.68 0.92 -11.55
C TYR A 26 -5.21 -0.44 -11.10
N GLN A 27 -6.13 -0.46 -10.14
CA GLN A 27 -6.77 -1.68 -9.67
C GLN A 27 -7.46 -2.40 -10.85
N ILE A 28 -8.31 -1.68 -11.59
CA ILE A 28 -9.00 -2.22 -12.76
C ILE A 28 -7.99 -2.71 -13.81
N PHE A 29 -6.91 -1.97 -14.04
CA PHE A 29 -5.86 -2.39 -14.96
C PHE A 29 -5.23 -3.73 -14.55
N ILE A 30 -4.81 -3.86 -13.29
CA ILE A 30 -4.15 -5.08 -12.77
C ILE A 30 -5.11 -6.28 -12.80
N GLU A 31 -6.37 -6.08 -12.43
CA GLU A 31 -7.40 -7.12 -12.42
C GLU A 31 -7.78 -7.59 -13.83
N GLN A 32 -7.89 -6.68 -14.80
CA GLN A 32 -8.33 -7.00 -16.17
C GLN A 32 -7.19 -7.48 -17.08
N CYS A 33 -5.93 -7.14 -16.77
CA CYS A 33 -4.80 -7.38 -17.67
C CYS A 33 -3.90 -8.53 -17.24
N GLN A 34 -4.43 -9.74 -16.98
CA GLN A 34 -3.59 -10.89 -16.63
C GLN A 34 -2.99 -11.60 -17.87
N PRO A 35 -1.69 -11.96 -17.87
CA PRO A 35 -0.67 -11.63 -16.87
C PRO A 35 -0.28 -10.15 -16.93
N CYS A 36 -0.26 -9.49 -15.76
CA CYS A 36 -0.02 -8.07 -15.63
C CYS A 36 1.44 -7.83 -15.23
N ILE A 37 2.24 -7.30 -16.17
CA ILE A 37 3.61 -6.87 -15.90
C ILE A 37 3.67 -5.36 -16.08
N LEU A 38 3.89 -4.64 -14.98
CA LEU A 38 4.07 -3.20 -15.00
C LEU A 38 5.50 -2.86 -15.42
N ASN A 39 5.66 -1.82 -16.23
CA ASN A 39 6.97 -1.24 -16.49
C ASN A 39 7.44 -0.36 -15.30
N VAL A 40 8.72 0.04 -15.29
CA VAL A 40 9.32 0.81 -14.18
C VAL A 40 8.56 2.10 -13.86
N GLU A 41 8.09 2.82 -14.88
CA GLU A 41 7.33 4.06 -14.71
C GLU A 41 5.96 3.77 -14.07
N GLN A 42 5.28 2.73 -14.55
CA GLN A 42 3.97 2.32 -14.02
C GLN A 42 4.07 1.82 -12.58
N VAL A 43 5.14 1.10 -12.23
CA VAL A 43 5.42 0.68 -10.85
C VAL A 43 5.65 1.89 -9.95
N THR A 44 6.44 2.85 -10.42
CA THR A 44 6.73 4.09 -9.68
C THR A 44 5.47 4.92 -9.47
N LEU A 45 4.64 5.08 -10.51
CA LEU A 45 3.37 5.78 -10.43
C LEU A 45 2.40 5.09 -9.45
N PHE A 46 2.24 3.76 -9.57
CA PHE A 46 1.41 2.98 -8.66
C PHE A 46 1.84 3.15 -7.20
N TRP A 47 3.15 3.08 -6.94
CA TRP A 47 3.69 3.28 -5.59
C TRP A 47 3.43 4.70 -5.06
N ASN A 48 3.67 5.72 -5.88
CA ASN A 48 3.41 7.10 -5.51
C ASN A 48 1.92 7.35 -5.21
N ILE A 49 1.01 6.73 -5.95
CA ILE A 49 -0.44 6.79 -5.67
C ILE A 49 -0.74 6.22 -4.29
N ILE A 50 -0.22 5.01 -3.97
CA ILE A 50 -0.45 4.36 -2.67
C ILE A 50 0.08 5.20 -1.51
N LEU A 51 1.29 5.74 -1.67
CA LEU A 51 1.94 6.54 -0.64
C LEU A 51 1.16 7.82 -0.35
N ASN A 52 0.79 8.58 -1.39
CA ASN A 52 0.05 9.83 -1.21
C ASN A 52 -1.35 9.58 -0.64
N GLN A 53 -2.05 8.55 -1.11
CA GLN A 53 -3.37 8.18 -0.57
C GLN A 53 -3.30 7.83 0.92
N THR A 54 -2.27 7.07 1.33
CA THR A 54 -2.06 6.71 2.74
C THR A 54 -1.76 7.93 3.59
N ILE A 55 -0.86 8.80 3.14
CA ILE A 55 -0.48 10.04 3.85
C ILE A 55 -1.69 10.97 3.99
N ASP A 56 -2.51 11.12 2.96
CA ASP A 56 -3.68 12.00 3.01
C ASP A 56 -4.75 11.50 3.98
N ARG A 57 -4.93 10.18 4.06
CA ARG A 57 -5.82 9.54 5.06
C ARG A 57 -5.27 9.70 6.47
N GLU A 58 -3.98 9.42 6.71
CA GLU A 58 -3.31 9.63 8.01
C GLU A 58 -3.44 11.10 8.48
N LYS A 59 -3.18 12.07 7.60
CA LYS A 59 -3.35 13.51 7.90
C LYS A 59 -4.78 13.88 8.24
N SER A 60 -5.76 13.22 7.63
CA SER A 60 -7.18 13.50 7.88
C SER A 60 -7.61 12.99 9.25
N ILE A 61 -7.20 11.76 9.60
CA ILE A 61 -7.38 11.20 10.96
C ILE A 61 -6.70 12.11 12.00
N PHE A 62 -5.44 12.51 11.76
CA PHE A 62 -4.70 13.36 12.68
C PHE A 62 -5.36 14.72 12.91
N ARG A 63 -5.84 15.38 11.84
CA ARG A 63 -6.55 16.67 11.94
C ARG A 63 -7.82 16.58 12.77
N LEU A 64 -8.58 15.49 12.64
CA LEU A 64 -9.80 15.26 13.41
C LEU A 64 -9.49 15.07 14.90
N ILE A 65 -8.47 14.27 15.22
CA ILE A 65 -8.02 14.08 16.60
C ILE A 65 -7.53 15.39 17.22
N GLN A 66 -6.78 16.20 16.47
CA GLN A 66 -6.29 17.50 16.95
C GLN A 66 -7.42 18.51 17.16
N TYR A 67 -8.36 18.59 16.22
CA TYR A 67 -9.54 19.45 16.36
C TYR A 67 -10.30 19.13 17.64
N HIS A 68 -10.45 17.84 17.95
CA HIS A 68 -11.09 17.37 19.18
C HIS A 68 -10.27 17.68 20.44
N ALA A 69 -8.96 17.41 20.44
CA ALA A 69 -8.09 17.63 21.60
C ALA A 69 -7.82 19.11 21.92
N GLY A 70 -8.03 20.02 20.95
CA GLY A 70 -7.72 21.45 21.07
C GLY A 70 -8.85 22.33 21.64
N ASP A 71 -10.11 21.89 21.53
CA ASP A 71 -11.26 22.66 22.00
C ASP A 71 -11.55 22.37 23.49
N SER A 72 -10.97 23.21 24.35
CA SER A 72 -11.11 23.22 25.81
C SER A 72 -12.48 23.71 26.33
N ILE A 73 -13.56 23.45 25.59
CA ILE A 73 -14.93 23.87 25.92
C ILE A 73 -15.77 22.63 26.00
N GLU A 74 -16.14 22.21 27.23
CA GLU A 74 -17.09 21.13 27.57
C GLU A 74 -17.57 20.33 26.35
N THR A 75 -16.72 19.44 25.82
CA THR A 75 -17.10 18.63 24.68
C THR A 75 -18.25 17.74 25.11
N SER A 76 -19.39 17.92 24.46
CA SER A 76 -20.54 17.04 24.66
C SER A 76 -20.10 15.59 24.41
N GLU A 77 -20.43 14.66 25.31
CA GLU A 77 -20.20 13.22 25.11
C GLU A 77 -20.67 12.74 23.73
N MET A 78 -21.71 13.38 23.19
CA MET A 78 -22.21 13.13 21.83
C MET A 78 -21.19 13.46 20.74
N LEU A 79 -20.46 14.59 20.86
CA LEU A 79 -19.43 15.00 19.90
C LEU A 79 -18.22 14.06 19.97
N ASP A 80 -17.86 13.60 21.17
CA ASP A 80 -16.80 12.60 21.38
C ASP A 80 -17.16 11.28 20.69
N HIS A 81 -18.39 10.80 20.91
CA HIS A 81 -18.88 9.59 20.26
C HIS A 81 -18.90 9.71 18.73
N ILE A 82 -19.35 10.84 18.19
CA ILE A 82 -19.38 11.07 16.73
C ILE A 82 -17.97 11.12 16.15
N THR A 83 -17.05 11.85 16.81
CA THR A 83 -15.66 11.98 16.36
C THR A 83 -14.96 10.62 16.36
N MET A 84 -15.10 9.87 17.46
CA MET A 84 -14.52 8.53 17.56
C MET A 84 -15.15 7.55 16.58
N ALA A 85 -16.45 7.64 16.31
CA ALA A 85 -17.09 6.82 15.28
C ALA A 85 -16.51 7.10 13.89
N TYR A 86 -16.30 8.38 13.56
CA TYR A 86 -15.72 8.77 12.28
C TYR A 86 -14.24 8.38 12.13
N VAL A 87 -13.45 8.50 13.22
CA VAL A 87 -12.07 7.99 13.24
C VAL A 87 -12.05 6.47 12.99
N ASN A 88 -12.92 5.71 13.65
CA ASN A 88 -13.03 4.26 13.44
C ASN A 88 -13.40 3.91 11.99
N GLU A 89 -14.28 4.69 11.35
CA GLU A 89 -14.65 4.51 9.94
C GLU A 89 -13.43 4.73 9.02
N LEU A 90 -12.67 5.81 9.24
CA LEU A 90 -11.47 6.10 8.46
C LEU A 90 -10.37 5.05 8.65
N GLU A 91 -10.18 4.54 9.87
CA GLU A 91 -9.23 3.45 10.17
C GLU A 91 -9.64 2.14 9.47
N LEU A 92 -10.94 1.85 9.42
CA LEU A 92 -11.46 0.68 8.71
C LEU A 92 -11.21 0.80 7.21
N GLU A 93 -11.54 1.94 6.59
CA GLU A 93 -11.29 2.16 5.18
C GLU A 93 -9.80 2.09 4.83
N GLN A 94 -8.92 2.66 5.67
CA GLN A 94 -7.47 2.56 5.49
C GLN A 94 -7.01 1.10 5.57
N SER A 95 -7.55 0.33 6.51
CA SER A 95 -7.23 -1.09 6.65
C SER A 95 -7.64 -1.90 5.41
N GLU A 96 -8.85 -1.66 4.90
CA GLU A 96 -9.32 -2.28 3.66
C GLU A 96 -8.47 -1.89 2.45
N PHE A 97 -8.09 -0.62 2.34
CA PHE A 97 -7.21 -0.13 1.28
C PHE A 97 -5.85 -0.83 1.29
N CYS A 98 -5.23 -0.96 2.47
CA CYS A 98 -3.97 -1.68 2.63
C CYS A 98 -4.12 -3.15 2.22
N LEU A 99 -5.16 -3.84 2.68
CA LEU A 99 -5.39 -5.26 2.36
C LEU A 99 -5.64 -5.47 0.85
N LYS A 100 -6.44 -4.61 0.21
CA LYS A 100 -6.64 -4.63 -1.25
C LYS A 100 -5.32 -4.43 -1.99
N THR A 101 -4.48 -3.51 -1.53
CA THR A 101 -3.17 -3.25 -2.11
C THR A 101 -2.24 -4.45 -1.98
N VAL A 102 -2.24 -5.13 -0.83
CA VAL A 102 -1.50 -6.39 -0.66
C VAL A 102 -1.94 -7.43 -1.69
N SER A 103 -3.24 -7.61 -1.89
CA SER A 103 -3.77 -8.56 -2.88
C SER A 103 -3.37 -8.21 -4.32
N LEU A 104 -3.33 -6.92 -4.67
CA LEU A 104 -2.84 -6.47 -5.99
C LEU A 104 -1.34 -6.76 -6.15
N LEU A 105 -0.54 -6.56 -5.10
CA LEU A 105 0.88 -6.88 -5.11
C LEU A 105 1.12 -8.38 -5.21
N ASP A 106 0.32 -9.23 -4.54
CA ASP A 106 0.39 -10.68 -4.69
C ASP A 106 0.12 -11.11 -6.14
N ALA A 107 -0.87 -10.50 -6.79
CA ALA A 107 -1.17 -10.76 -8.19
C ALA A 107 0.00 -10.35 -9.11
N LEU A 108 0.66 -9.22 -8.85
CA LEU A 108 1.84 -8.79 -9.61
C LEU A 108 3.03 -9.73 -9.36
N ILE A 109 3.27 -10.15 -8.11
CA ILE A 109 4.34 -11.07 -7.72
C ILE A 109 4.18 -12.43 -8.43
N ALA A 110 2.95 -12.94 -8.54
CA ALA A 110 2.67 -14.21 -9.20
C ALA A 110 3.07 -14.22 -10.70
N HIS A 111 3.12 -13.04 -11.33
CA HIS A 111 3.43 -12.87 -12.75
C HIS A 111 4.82 -12.27 -13.00
N CYS A 112 5.66 -12.10 -11.96
CA CYS A 112 7.01 -11.62 -12.11
C CYS A 112 7.86 -12.59 -12.94
N SER A 113 8.40 -12.09 -14.06
CA SER A 113 9.36 -12.84 -14.88
C SER A 113 10.77 -12.82 -14.31
N THR A 114 11.10 -11.80 -13.50
CA THR A 114 12.41 -11.68 -12.86
C THR A 114 12.28 -11.71 -11.35
N TYR A 115 13.31 -12.29 -10.75
CA TYR A 115 13.47 -12.32 -9.32
C TYR A 115 13.57 -10.91 -8.69
N ASN A 116 14.24 -9.97 -9.39
CA ASN A 116 14.41 -8.60 -8.90
C ASN A 116 13.06 -7.87 -8.80
N ASP A 117 12.16 -8.09 -9.76
CA ASP A 117 10.80 -7.53 -9.73
C ASP A 117 10.00 -8.11 -8.56
N SER A 118 10.15 -9.41 -8.28
CA SER A 118 9.51 -10.05 -7.13
C SER A 118 9.96 -9.44 -5.81
N ILE A 119 11.28 -9.24 -5.61
CA ILE A 119 11.80 -8.53 -4.43
C ILE A 119 11.25 -7.11 -4.35
N HIS A 120 11.19 -6.41 -5.48
CA HIS A 120 10.71 -5.04 -5.53
C HIS A 120 9.26 -4.93 -5.03
N TYR A 121 8.35 -5.79 -5.51
CA TYR A 121 6.97 -5.82 -5.02
C TYR A 121 6.85 -6.31 -3.58
N LYS A 122 7.67 -7.27 -3.14
CA LYS A 122 7.69 -7.70 -1.72
C LYS A 122 8.11 -6.58 -0.78
N ARG A 123 9.04 -5.71 -1.19
CA ARG A 123 9.40 -4.51 -0.42
C ARG A 123 8.21 -3.56 -0.28
N PHE A 124 7.42 -3.39 -1.34
CA PHE A 124 6.17 -2.61 -1.25
C PHE A 124 5.13 -3.26 -0.35
N GLN A 125 5.00 -4.59 -0.37
CA GLN A 125 4.10 -5.28 0.58
C GLN A 125 4.50 -5.03 2.03
N ILE A 126 5.79 -5.07 2.34
CA ILE A 126 6.30 -4.75 3.69
C ILE A 126 5.87 -3.35 4.10
N ASP A 127 6.01 -2.36 3.22
CA ASP A 127 5.62 -0.99 3.53
C ASP A 127 4.10 -0.83 3.69
N VAL A 128 3.29 -1.52 2.89
CA VAL A 128 1.83 -1.57 3.06
C VAL A 128 1.42 -2.20 4.40
N TYR A 129 2.08 -3.29 4.81
CA TYR A 129 1.84 -3.90 6.12
C TYR A 129 2.28 -3.00 7.28
N LYS A 130 3.34 -2.19 7.10
CA LYS A 130 3.71 -1.15 8.09
C LYS A 130 2.65 -0.06 8.19
N PHE A 131 2.00 0.32 7.09
CA PHE A 131 0.88 1.26 7.13
C PHE A 131 -0.32 0.63 7.82
N LEU A 132 -0.65 -0.63 7.49
CA LEU A 132 -1.72 -1.37 8.14
C LEU A 132 -1.50 -1.47 9.66
N SER A 133 -0.28 -1.76 10.13
CA SER A 133 0.01 -1.90 11.56
C SER A 133 -0.15 -0.62 12.37
N ARG A 134 -0.12 0.56 11.74
CA ARG A 134 -0.33 1.86 12.40
C ARG A 134 -1.79 2.18 12.67
N VAL A 135 -2.70 1.68 11.84
CA VAL A 135 -4.14 1.96 11.91
C VAL A 135 -4.97 0.77 12.37
N SER A 136 -4.33 -0.38 12.52
CA SER A 136 -5.00 -1.63 12.86
C SER A 136 -5.30 -1.75 14.36
N ARG A 137 -6.46 -2.33 14.66
CA ARG A 137 -6.76 -2.86 16.00
C ARG A 137 -5.74 -3.93 16.40
N PRO A 138 -5.53 -4.18 17.71
CA PRO A 138 -4.40 -4.99 18.21
C PRO A 138 -4.22 -6.36 17.53
N LEU A 139 -5.31 -7.06 17.20
CA LEU A 139 -5.24 -8.35 16.50
C LEU A 139 -4.68 -8.22 15.08
N LEU A 140 -5.18 -7.25 14.31
CA LEU A 140 -4.73 -7.01 12.93
C LEU A 140 -3.34 -6.36 12.90
N GLN A 141 -2.99 -5.59 13.94
CA GLN A 141 -1.66 -5.03 14.12
C GLN A 141 -0.61 -6.13 14.29
N ASN A 142 -0.85 -7.11 15.17
CA ASN A 142 0.05 -8.26 15.36
C ASN A 142 0.20 -9.07 14.08
N TYR A 143 -0.90 -9.33 13.37
CA TYR A 143 -0.86 -9.97 12.06
C TYR A 143 0.04 -9.22 11.08
N SER A 144 -0.15 -7.90 10.96
CA SER A 144 0.62 -7.06 10.03
C SER A 144 2.12 -7.03 10.35
N LEU A 145 2.47 -7.01 11.63
CA LEU A 145 3.87 -7.07 12.08
C LEU A 145 4.52 -8.42 11.79
N ASN A 146 3.78 -9.52 11.99
CA ASN A 146 4.26 -10.87 11.66
C ASN A 146 4.49 -11.03 10.16
N GLU A 147 3.57 -10.52 9.32
CA GLU A 147 3.72 -10.53 7.86
C GLU A 147 4.89 -9.65 7.40
N CYS A 148 5.11 -8.48 8.03
CA CYS A 148 6.30 -7.67 7.79
C CYS A 148 7.58 -8.47 8.03
N GLN A 149 7.68 -9.14 9.18
CA GLN A 149 8.87 -9.90 9.55
C GLN A 149 9.11 -11.06 8.58
N ARG A 150 8.05 -11.83 8.28
CA ARG A 150 8.13 -12.94 7.32
C ARG A 150 8.63 -12.48 5.95
N LEU A 151 8.06 -11.41 5.40
CA LEU A 151 8.48 -10.88 4.10
C LEU A 151 9.90 -10.30 4.13
N GLN A 152 10.30 -9.66 5.23
CA GLN A 152 11.68 -9.20 5.40
C GLN A 152 12.67 -10.37 5.39
N ASP A 153 12.36 -11.44 6.12
CA ASP A 153 13.20 -12.64 6.16
C ASP A 153 13.29 -13.29 4.78
N GLU A 154 12.17 -13.40 4.05
CA GLU A 154 12.18 -13.89 2.67
C GLU A 154 13.03 -13.03 1.76
N VAL A 155 12.89 -11.71 1.84
CA VAL A 155 13.65 -10.76 1.01
C VAL A 155 15.15 -10.83 1.33
N VAL A 156 15.53 -10.97 2.61
CA VAL A 156 16.92 -11.13 3.05
C VAL A 156 17.50 -12.47 2.62
N GLN A 157 16.79 -13.57 2.85
CA GLN A 157 17.22 -14.91 2.44
C GLN A 157 17.40 -14.98 0.94
N ALA A 158 16.44 -14.44 0.20
CA ALA A 158 16.50 -14.36 -1.22
C ALA A 158 17.77 -13.60 -1.63
N MET A 159 18.02 -12.38 -1.10
CA MET A 159 19.19 -11.58 -1.49
C MET A 159 20.52 -12.31 -1.25
N LYS A 160 20.62 -13.10 -0.16
CA LYS A 160 21.80 -13.93 0.13
C LYS A 160 22.03 -15.00 -0.94
N MET A 161 20.99 -15.76 -1.30
CA MET A 161 21.10 -16.82 -2.31
C MET A 161 21.53 -16.30 -3.69
N ASN A 162 21.23 -15.04 -4.02
CA ASN A 162 21.67 -14.45 -5.29
C ASN A 162 23.06 -13.80 -5.21
N GLY A 163 23.48 -13.29 -4.05
CA GLY A 163 24.88 -12.89 -3.83
C GLY A 163 25.85 -14.06 -3.97
N ASP A 164 25.49 -15.23 -3.43
CA ASP A 164 26.31 -16.45 -3.54
C ASP A 164 26.36 -17.03 -4.97
N ASN A 165 25.37 -16.73 -5.82
CA ASN A 165 25.33 -17.17 -7.22
C ASN A 165 26.20 -16.31 -8.15
N ASP A 166 26.50 -15.06 -7.79
CA ASP A 166 27.38 -14.18 -8.56
C ASP A 166 28.86 -14.44 -8.23
N GLU A 167 29.20 -14.84 -7.00
CA GLU A 167 30.56 -15.28 -6.64
C GLU A 167 30.95 -16.59 -7.35
N ASN A 168 29.99 -17.51 -7.54
CA ASN A 168 30.23 -18.77 -8.27
C ASN A 168 30.25 -18.65 -9.80
N LYS A 169 30.00 -17.46 -10.36
CA LYS A 169 30.09 -17.20 -11.82
C LYS A 169 31.42 -16.57 -12.25
N GLN A 170 32.30 -16.23 -11.31
CA GLN A 170 33.64 -15.72 -11.64
C GLN A 170 34.71 -16.83 -11.76
N GLU A 171 34.35 -18.09 -11.49
CA GLU A 171 35.23 -19.25 -11.65
C GLU A 171 34.66 -20.22 -12.70
N LEU A 172 34.63 -19.84 -13.99
CA LEU A 172 34.52 -20.76 -15.13
C LEU A 172 35.05 -20.13 -16.42
#